data_AF-A0A820T6E8-F1
#
_entry.id   AF-A0A820T6E8-F1
#
_cell.length_a   1.000
_cell.length_b   1.000
_cell.length_c   1.000
_cell.angle_alpha   90.00
_cell.angle_beta   90.00
_cell.angle_gamma   90.00
#
_symmetry.space_group_name_H-M   'P 1'
#
loop_
_entity.id
_entity.type
_entity.pdbx_description
1 polymer ?
#
loop_
_entity_poly.entity_id
_entity_poly.type
_entity_poly.pdbx_seq_one_letter_code
_entity_poly.pdbx_strand_id
1 'polypeptide(L)'
;MSHFNTILGDRYPEMGTRFVQNFKDDYLVNRFIPCYHCLHENDQSEKYICQTFWSEALMMFIEKQMEIMCEKHGEISLRLIAPDLLR
;
A
#
# COMPACT_ATOMS: atom_id res chain seq x y z
N MET A 1 -17.01 9.74 12.23
CA MET A 1 -16.77 8.29 12.32
C MET A 1 -17.89 7.45 11.73
N SER A 2 -18.21 7.55 10.43
CA SER A 2 -19.11 6.56 9.80
C SER A 2 -18.73 5.94 8.44
N HIS A 3 -17.48 5.87 7.94
CA HIS A 3 -16.32 6.76 8.08
C HIS A 3 -15.20 6.45 7.09
N PHE A 4 -15.15 5.26 6.49
CA PHE A 4 -14.11 4.89 5.53
C PHE A 4 -14.67 4.58 4.15
N ASN A 5 -16.00 4.48 3.98
CA ASN A 5 -16.60 3.74 2.85
C ASN A 5 -17.70 4.44 2.05
N THR A 6 -18.11 5.67 2.34
CA THR A 6 -18.43 6.59 1.21
C THR A 6 -17.14 6.87 0.42
N ILE A 7 -15.99 6.80 1.11
CA ILE A 7 -14.68 7.21 0.62
C ILE A 7 -14.07 6.19 -0.34
N LEU A 8 -14.23 4.87 -0.18
CA LEU A 8 -13.74 3.90 -1.17
C LEU A 8 -14.67 3.71 -2.37
N GLY A 9 -15.98 3.94 -2.23
CA GLY A 9 -16.97 3.86 -3.33
C GLY A 9 -17.00 5.10 -4.24
N ASP A 10 -16.69 6.29 -3.70
CA ASP A 10 -16.34 7.47 -4.51
C ASP A 10 -14.90 7.40 -5.05
N ARG A 11 -14.01 6.59 -4.46
CA ARG A 11 -12.61 6.51 -4.87
C ARG A 11 -12.24 5.31 -5.74
N TYR A 12 -13.05 4.24 -5.79
CA TYR A 12 -12.75 3.04 -6.60
C TYR A 12 -14.02 2.25 -7.01
N PRO A 13 -14.91 2.79 -7.88
CA PRO A 13 -16.14 2.07 -8.28
C PRO A 13 -15.87 0.94 -9.28
N GLU A 14 -14.85 1.12 -10.11
CA GLU A 14 -14.24 0.13 -10.99
C GLU A 14 -12.74 0.23 -10.67
N MET A 15 -11.85 -0.66 -11.12
CA MET A 15 -10.40 -0.36 -11.08
C MET A 15 -10.05 0.79 -12.06
N GLY A 16 -10.58 1.98 -11.80
CA GLY A 16 -10.46 3.21 -12.54
C GLY A 16 -10.72 4.34 -11.56
N THR A 17 -9.86 5.35 -11.43
CA THR A 17 -9.00 5.94 -12.44
C THR A 17 -7.72 6.48 -11.80
N ARG A 18 -6.63 6.32 -12.54
CA ARG A 18 -5.32 6.95 -12.30
C ARG A 18 -5.53 8.47 -12.28
N PHE A 19 -5.28 9.11 -11.14
CA PHE A 19 -5.31 10.56 -10.92
C PHE A 19 -6.71 11.21 -11.06
N VAL A 20 -7.42 11.34 -9.95
CA VAL A 20 -8.55 12.28 -9.85
C VAL A 20 -8.01 13.58 -9.24
N GLN A 21 -7.84 14.61 -10.08
CA GLN A 21 -7.59 15.98 -9.61
C GLN A 21 -8.87 16.47 -8.93
N ASN A 22 -8.80 16.83 -7.64
CA ASN A 22 -9.92 17.48 -6.98
C ASN A 22 -9.94 18.98 -7.35
N PHE A 23 -11.08 19.65 -7.20
CA PHE A 23 -11.22 21.11 -7.43
C PHE A 23 -10.42 21.99 -6.44
N LYS A 24 -9.50 21.40 -5.66
CA LYS A 24 -8.67 22.04 -4.64
C LYS A 24 -7.16 21.94 -4.92
N ASP A 25 -6.76 21.45 -6.09
CA ASP A 25 -5.35 21.24 -6.47
C ASP A 25 -4.59 20.25 -5.55
N ASP A 26 -5.29 19.40 -4.80
CA ASP A 26 -4.63 18.32 -4.04
C ASP A 26 -4.42 17.09 -4.93
N TYR A 27 -3.17 16.64 -5.03
CA TYR A 27 -2.81 15.44 -5.76
C TYR A 27 -3.13 14.18 -4.92
N LEU A 28 -3.96 13.28 -5.45
CA LEU A 28 -4.09 11.91 -4.96
C LEU A 28 -2.83 11.12 -5.38
N VAL A 29 -1.85 11.04 -4.49
CA VAL A 29 -0.63 10.26 -4.70
C VAL A 29 -0.86 8.85 -4.19
N ASN A 30 -0.86 7.87 -5.09
CA ASN A 30 -0.81 6.47 -4.69
C ASN A 30 0.54 6.18 -4.02
N ARG A 31 0.48 5.70 -2.77
CA ARG A 31 1.66 5.39 -1.98
C ARG A 31 2.04 3.94 -2.24
N PHE A 32 3.16 3.74 -2.94
CA PHE A 32 3.82 2.45 -3.03
C PHE A 32 4.69 2.23 -1.79
N ILE A 33 4.47 1.12 -1.12
CA ILE A 33 5.12 0.76 0.14
C ILE A 33 5.96 -0.50 -0.13
N PRO A 34 7.29 -0.39 -0.19
CA PRO A 34 8.15 -1.53 -0.47
C PRO A 34 8.25 -2.50 0.72
N CYS A 35 8.52 -3.77 0.42
CA CYS A 35 8.95 -4.73 1.43
C CYS A 35 10.22 -4.21 2.13
N TYR A 36 10.19 -4.17 3.47
CA TYR A 36 11.31 -3.71 4.28
C TYR A 36 12.58 -4.54 4.00
N HIS A 37 12.45 -5.87 3.94
CA HIS A 37 13.59 -6.76 3.73
C HIS A 37 14.15 -6.65 2.31
N CYS A 38 13.30 -6.58 1.27
CA CYS A 38 13.79 -6.32 -0.08
C CYS A 38 14.70 -5.10 -0.11
N LEU A 39 14.25 -3.96 0.43
CA LEU A 39 15.01 -2.69 0.42
C LEU A 39 16.39 -2.77 1.08
N HIS A 40 16.55 -3.65 2.05
CA HIS A 40 17.77 -3.73 2.86
C HIS A 40 18.66 -4.90 2.45
N GLU A 41 18.19 -5.79 1.57
CA GLU A 41 19.04 -6.79 0.95
C GLU A 41 19.93 -6.15 -0.10
N ASN A 42 21.22 -6.05 0.21
CA ASN A 42 22.27 -5.66 -0.74
C ASN A 42 22.59 -6.83 -1.67
N ASP A 43 21.68 -7.15 -2.59
CA ASP A 43 22.00 -8.07 -3.66
C ASP A 43 22.76 -7.29 -4.75
N GLN A 44 24.03 -7.64 -4.97
CA GLN A 44 24.92 -6.99 -5.96
C GLN A 44 24.54 -7.33 -7.42
N SER A 45 23.31 -7.77 -7.66
CA SER A 45 22.81 -8.15 -8.96
C SER A 45 22.35 -6.89 -9.72
N GLU A 46 22.67 -6.80 -11.02
CA GLU A 46 22.29 -5.68 -11.90
C GLU A 46 20.75 -5.49 -12.01
N LYS A 47 19.95 -6.42 -11.48
CA LYS A 47 18.49 -6.36 -11.44
C LYS A 47 17.97 -6.59 -10.03
N TYR A 48 17.87 -5.50 -9.29
CA TYR A 48 17.22 -5.48 -7.98
C TYR A 48 15.69 -5.58 -8.11
N ILE A 49 15.10 -6.67 -7.63
CA ILE A 49 13.63 -6.89 -7.62
C ILE A 49 13.10 -6.69 -6.19
N CYS A 50 12.30 -5.65 -6.00
CA CYS A 50 11.62 -5.37 -4.73
C CYS A 50 10.11 -5.56 -4.89
N GLN A 51 9.51 -6.34 -3.99
CA GLN A 51 8.05 -6.37 -3.90
C GLN A 51 7.54 -5.08 -3.27
N THR A 52 6.48 -4.51 -3.83
CA THR A 52 5.83 -3.29 -3.33
C THR A 52 4.33 -3.51 -3.17
N PHE A 53 3.76 -2.91 -2.14
CA PHE A 53 2.35 -2.96 -1.81
C PHE A 53 1.72 -1.59 -2.04
N TRP A 54 0.45 -1.60 -2.45
CA TRP A 54 -0.37 -0.39 -2.48
C TRP A 54 -0.88 -0.12 -1.07
N SER A 55 -0.93 1.14 -0.66
CA SER A 55 -1.53 1.53 0.63
C SER A 55 -2.93 0.95 0.83
N GLU A 56 -3.73 0.92 -0.23
CA GLU A 56 -5.10 0.42 -0.25
C GLU A 56 -5.13 -1.10 -0.08
N ALA A 57 -4.19 -1.82 -0.69
CA ALA A 57 -4.05 -3.26 -0.48
C ALA A 57 -3.67 -3.57 0.98
N LEU A 58 -2.79 -2.76 1.57
CA LEU A 58 -2.45 -2.89 2.99
C LEU A 58 -3.64 -2.58 3.91
N MET A 59 -4.44 -1.56 3.60
CA MET A 59 -5.69 -1.28 4.33
C MET A 59 -6.64 -2.47 4.25
N MET A 60 -6.78 -3.11 3.08
CA MET A 60 -7.58 -4.33 2.94
C MET A 60 -7.05 -5.48 3.78
N PHE A 61 -5.73 -5.66 3.89
CA PHE A 61 -5.14 -6.69 4.75
C PHE A 61 -5.45 -6.42 6.23
N ILE A 62 -5.41 -5.16 6.67
CA ILE A 62 -5.80 -4.78 8.05
C ILE A 62 -7.27 -5.12 8.30
N GLU A 63 -8.17 -4.64 7.43
CA GLU A 63 -9.62 -4.85 7.59
C GLU A 63 -9.99 -6.33 7.63
N LYS A 64 -9.31 -7.14 6.80
CA LYS A 64 -9.55 -8.58 6.72
C LYS A 64 -8.71 -9.41 7.69
N GLN A 65 -7.90 -8.78 8.54
CA GLN A 65 -6.97 -9.46 9.45
C GLN A 65 -6.08 -10.48 8.74
N MET A 66 -5.62 -10.12 7.54
CA MET A 66 -4.74 -10.96 6.73
C MET A 66 -3.28 -10.61 7.00
N GLU A 67 -2.43 -11.63 6.90
CA GLU A 67 -0.98 -11.47 6.93
C GLU A 67 -0.49 -10.82 5.64
N ILE A 68 0.54 -9.97 5.75
CA ILE A 68 1.18 -9.32 4.61
C ILE A 68 2.37 -10.18 4.20
N MET A 69 2.32 -10.75 3.00
CA MET A 69 3.34 -11.71 2.55
C MET A 69 4.23 -11.11 1.45
N CYS A 70 5.53 -11.13 1.70
CA CYS A 70 6.54 -11.05 0.65
C CYS A 70 6.77 -12.44 0.05
N GLU A 71 6.82 -12.55 -1.28
CA GLU A 71 7.20 -13.78 -1.98
C GLU A 71 8.64 -14.22 -1.65
N LYS A 72 9.51 -13.27 -1.31
CA LYS A 72 10.92 -13.52 -0.96
C LYS A 72 11.15 -13.73 0.54
N HIS A 73 10.46 -12.94 1.36
CA HIS A 73 10.76 -12.80 2.79
C HIS A 73 9.70 -13.38 3.72
N GLY A 74 8.59 -13.87 3.18
CA GLY A 74 7.47 -14.35 3.99
C GLY A 74 6.71 -13.20 4.65
N GLU A 75 6.26 -13.41 5.89
CA GLU A 75 5.44 -12.44 6.62
C GLU A 75 6.20 -11.12 6.87
N ILE A 76 5.54 -10.00 6.59
CA ILE A 76 6.04 -8.65 6.85
C ILE A 76 5.15 -7.98 7.89
N SER A 77 5.76 -7.39 8.91
CA SER A 77 5.01 -6.55 9.84
C SER A 77 4.58 -5.24 9.21
N LEU A 78 3.28 -4.95 9.24
CA LEU A 78 2.74 -3.64 8.84
C LEU A 78 3.39 -2.47 9.60
N ARG A 79 3.79 -2.68 10.86
CA ARG A 79 4.48 -1.67 11.68
C ARG A 79 5.81 -1.24 11.07
N LEU A 80 6.47 -2.10 10.30
CA LEU A 80 7.75 -1.82 9.68
C LEU A 80 7.59 -1.01 8.38
N ILE A 81 6.53 -1.29 7.62
CA ILE A 81 6.37 -0.73 6.26
C ILE A 81 5.37 0.43 6.18
N ALA A 82 4.36 0.47 7.06
CA ALA A 82 3.28 1.44 7.03
C ALA A 82 2.66 1.69 8.42
N PRO A 83 3.43 2.15 9.42
CA PRO A 83 2.94 2.36 10.79
C PRO A 83 1.81 3.40 10.88
N ASP A 84 1.72 4.32 9.93
CA ASP A 84 0.67 5.33 9.82
C ASP A 84 -0.72 4.75 9.52
N LEU A 85 -0.80 3.52 8.98
CA LEU A 85 -2.06 2.83 8.71
C LEU A 85 -2.67 2.15 9.94
N LEU A 86 -1.95 2.10 11.06
CA LEU A 86 -2.40 1.48 12.32
C LEU A 86 -3.14 2.45 13.27
N ARG A 87 -3.60 3.59 12.75
CA ARG A 87 -4.23 4.66 13.54
C ARG A 87 -5.67 4.36 13.94
#